data_AF-A0A2P8LFA0-F1
#
_entry.id   AF-A0A2P8LFA0-F1
#
_cell.length_a   1.000
_cell.length_b   1.000
_cell.length_c   1.000
_cell.angle_alpha   90.00
_cell.angle_beta   90.00
_cell.angle_gamma   90.00
#
_symmetry.space_group_name_H-M   'P 1'
#
loop_
_entity.id
_entity.type
_entity.pdbx_description
1 polymer ?
#
loop_
_entity_poly.entity_id
_entity_poly.type
_entity_poly.pdbx_seq_one_letter_code
_entity_poly.pdbx_strand_id
1 'polypeptide(L)'
;MKHRLVLALLFASATASAAPPTLEPLLNSIAERLTIADQVALSKWDSHKAVEDRPREQAVIASARAQAPDYKVSPEAAEQFFSAQIEANKLVQYTRLSDWQFKGKAPDTPRPDLTGKIRPQLDQLQKRMLQQLADFGPERSNPQCPHWIALAVHQPLNDPLVQIAMTRATAELCVYTP
;
A
#
# COMPACT_ATOMS: atom_id res chain seq x y z
N MET A 1 -28.87 50.24 -34.46
CA MET A 1 -28.07 49.00 -34.46
C MET A 1 -27.85 48.57 -33.00
N LYS A 2 -28.43 47.45 -32.57
CA LYS A 2 -28.22 46.88 -31.22
C LYS A 2 -27.71 45.45 -31.40
N HIS A 3 -26.40 45.24 -31.24
CA HIS A 3 -25.83 43.90 -31.25
C HIS A 3 -25.91 43.33 -29.83
N ARG A 4 -26.72 42.28 -29.66
CA ARG A 4 -26.78 41.48 -28.44
C ARG A 4 -25.64 40.46 -28.51
N LEU A 5 -24.65 40.58 -27.62
CA LEU A 5 -23.68 39.51 -27.39
C LEU A 5 -24.34 38.45 -26.50
N VAL A 6 -24.44 37.22 -27.00
CA VAL A 6 -24.83 36.04 -26.22
C VAL A 6 -23.55 35.38 -25.74
N LEU A 7 -23.28 35.44 -24.43
CA LEU A 7 -22.15 34.75 -23.82
C LEU A 7 -22.59 33.31 -23.49
N ALA A 8 -22.15 32.35 -24.29
CA ALA A 8 -22.36 30.94 -24.01
C ALA A 8 -21.35 30.46 -22.96
N LEU A 9 -21.83 30.27 -21.71
CA LEU A 9 -21.09 29.59 -20.65
C LEU A 9 -21.07 28.08 -20.94
N LEU A 10 -19.95 27.59 -21.49
CA LEU A 10 -19.65 26.16 -21.55
C LEU A 10 -19.33 25.66 -20.14
N PHE A 11 -20.32 25.08 -19.46
CA PHE A 11 -20.09 24.27 -18.27
C PHE A 11 -19.45 22.95 -18.70
N ALA A 12 -18.13 22.89 -18.71
CA ALA A 12 -17.41 21.62 -18.76
C ALA A 12 -17.57 20.93 -17.41
N SER A 13 -18.60 20.09 -17.27
CA SER A 13 -18.69 19.15 -16.16
C SER A 13 -17.55 18.15 -16.33
N ALA A 14 -16.47 18.31 -15.56
CA ALA A 14 -15.46 17.28 -15.41
C ALA A 14 -16.15 16.05 -14.80
N THR A 15 -16.57 15.11 -15.63
CA THR A 15 -17.00 13.79 -15.17
C THR A 15 -15.78 13.16 -14.53
N ALA A 16 -15.76 13.07 -13.20
CA ALA A 16 -14.75 12.30 -12.49
C ALA A 16 -14.79 10.88 -13.07
N SER A 17 -13.71 10.49 -13.78
CA SER A 17 -13.62 9.14 -14.31
C SER A 17 -13.65 8.18 -13.13
N ALA A 18 -14.48 7.13 -13.19
CA ALA A 18 -14.46 6.08 -12.20
C ALA A 18 -13.07 5.43 -12.16
N ALA A 19 -12.66 4.96 -10.98
CA ALA A 19 -11.43 4.20 -10.83
C ALA A 19 -11.53 2.87 -11.61
N PRO A 20 -10.43 2.37 -12.19
CA PRO A 20 -10.43 1.10 -12.91
C PRO A 20 -10.70 -0.05 -11.93
N PRO A 21 -11.39 -1.12 -12.37
CA PRO A 21 -11.73 -2.25 -11.50
C PRO A 21 -10.52 -3.04 -11.00
N THR A 22 -9.34 -2.82 -11.61
CA THR A 22 -8.07 -3.42 -11.19
C THR A 22 -7.44 -2.74 -9.97
N LEU A 23 -7.90 -1.54 -9.59
CA LEU A 23 -7.36 -0.80 -8.44
C LEU A 23 -7.79 -1.43 -7.10
N GLU A 24 -9.08 -1.73 -6.95
CA GLU A 24 -9.64 -2.21 -5.68
C GLU A 24 -8.98 -3.52 -5.18
N PRO A 25 -8.79 -4.57 -6.02
CA PRO A 25 -8.11 -5.78 -5.58
C PRO A 25 -6.68 -5.53 -5.08
N LEU A 26 -5.95 -4.62 -5.73
CA LEU A 26 -4.59 -4.25 -5.32
C LEU A 26 -4.58 -3.55 -3.96
N LEU A 27 -5.46 -2.56 -3.77
CA LEU A 27 -5.59 -1.84 -2.50
C LEU A 27 -6.00 -2.77 -1.36
N ASN A 28 -6.90 -3.73 -1.61
CA ASN A 28 -7.31 -4.72 -0.62
C ASN A 28 -6.13 -5.60 -0.17
N SER A 29 -5.26 -6.04 -1.10
CA SER A 29 -4.09 -6.84 -0.73
C SER A 29 -3.01 -6.02 -0.02
N ILE A 30 -2.84 -4.73 -0.37
CA ILE A 30 -1.99 -3.80 0.38
C ILE A 30 -2.51 -3.68 1.82
N ALA A 31 -3.81 -3.44 1.99
CA ALA A 31 -4.44 -3.35 3.31
C ALA A 31 -4.28 -4.65 4.10
N GLU A 32 -4.53 -5.82 3.49
CA GLU A 32 -4.31 -7.13 4.11
C GLU A 32 -2.87 -7.27 4.61
N ARG A 33 -1.88 -6.91 3.78
CA ARG A 33 -0.46 -6.95 4.17
C ARG A 33 -0.14 -5.99 5.32
N LEU A 34 -0.80 -4.84 5.41
CA LEU A 34 -0.64 -3.91 6.53
C LEU A 34 -1.23 -4.47 7.83
N THR A 35 -2.33 -5.23 7.80
CA THR A 35 -2.89 -5.85 9.01
C THR A 35 -1.93 -6.83 9.70
N ILE A 36 -1.01 -7.43 8.93
CA ILE A 36 0.04 -8.31 9.48
C ILE A 36 1.03 -7.54 10.36
N ALA A 37 1.16 -6.22 10.18
CA ALA A 37 2.08 -5.39 10.96
C ALA A 37 1.82 -5.47 12.47
N ASP A 38 0.55 -5.50 12.89
CA ASP A 38 0.19 -5.61 14.31
C ASP A 38 0.71 -6.92 14.94
N GLN A 39 0.63 -8.02 14.19
CA GLN A 39 1.10 -9.33 14.63
C GLN A 39 2.63 -9.39 14.72
N VAL A 40 3.32 -8.79 13.75
CA VAL A 40 4.79 -8.67 13.77
C VAL A 40 5.25 -7.76 14.92
N ALA A 41 4.54 -6.66 15.17
CA ALA A 41 4.81 -5.76 16.28
C ALA A 41 4.70 -6.50 17.61
N LEU A 42 3.64 -7.31 17.82
CA LEU A 42 3.49 -8.13 19.04
C LEU A 42 4.68 -9.07 19.26
N SER A 43 5.12 -9.76 18.20
CA SER A 43 6.29 -10.64 18.30
C SER A 43 7.57 -9.88 18.62
N LYS A 44 7.74 -8.66 18.09
CA LYS A 44 8.91 -7.80 18.39
C LYS A 44 8.86 -7.19 19.78
N TRP A 45 7.67 -6.88 20.30
CA TRP A 45 7.46 -6.49 21.68
C TRP A 45 7.99 -7.58 22.63
N ASP A 46 7.56 -8.83 22.43
CA ASP A 46 7.96 -9.94 23.30
C ASP A 46 9.45 -10.30 23.15
N SER A 47 9.96 -10.30 21.91
CA SER A 47 11.34 -10.71 21.61
C SER A 47 12.38 -9.60 21.71
N HIS A 48 11.96 -8.34 21.89
CA HIS A 48 12.81 -7.14 21.89
C HIS A 48 13.65 -6.95 20.62
N LYS A 49 13.27 -7.58 19.50
CA LYS A 49 13.95 -7.41 18.22
C LYS A 49 13.60 -6.05 17.60
N ALA A 50 14.57 -5.47 16.90
CA ALA A 50 14.37 -4.24 16.15
C ALA A 50 13.26 -4.37 15.09
N VAL A 51 12.57 -3.25 14.82
CA VAL A 51 11.60 -3.17 13.72
C VAL A 51 12.30 -3.28 12.38
N GLU A 52 13.37 -2.52 12.18
CA GLU A 52 14.20 -2.61 10.97
C GLU A 52 15.11 -3.84 11.03
N ASP A 53 15.06 -4.65 9.98
CA ASP A 53 15.93 -5.81 9.75
C ASP A 53 16.40 -5.74 8.28
N ARG A 54 17.46 -4.94 8.05
CA ARG A 54 17.95 -4.65 6.69
C ARG A 54 18.26 -5.91 5.88
N PRO A 55 18.97 -6.92 6.42
CA PRO A 55 19.20 -8.17 5.68
C PRO A 55 17.90 -8.87 5.28
N ARG A 56 16.90 -8.93 6.17
CA ARG A 56 15.60 -9.53 5.84
C ARG A 56 14.82 -8.71 4.82
N GLU A 57 14.81 -7.39 4.94
CA GLU A 57 14.14 -6.47 4.01
C GLU A 57 14.73 -6.60 2.60
N GLN A 58 16.06 -6.62 2.49
CA GLN A 58 16.76 -6.87 1.22
C GLN A 58 16.41 -8.23 0.63
N ALA A 59 16.30 -9.29 1.44
CA ALA A 59 15.90 -10.61 0.97
C ALA A 59 14.46 -10.65 0.43
N VAL A 60 13.53 -9.92 1.07
CA VAL A 60 12.14 -9.77 0.58
C VAL A 60 12.12 -9.03 -0.75
N ILE A 61 12.83 -7.92 -0.87
CA ILE A 61 12.93 -7.14 -2.11
C ILE A 61 13.56 -7.97 -3.22
N ALA A 62 14.67 -8.66 -2.96
CA ALA A 62 15.33 -9.52 -3.93
C ALA A 62 14.42 -10.65 -4.42
N SER A 63 13.62 -11.25 -3.52
CA SER A 63 12.62 -12.25 -3.88
C SER A 63 11.54 -11.68 -4.79
N ALA A 64 11.02 -10.49 -4.47
CA ALA A 64 10.02 -9.82 -5.30
C ALA A 64 10.57 -9.47 -6.69
N ARG A 65 11.80 -8.93 -6.76
CA ARG A 65 12.51 -8.64 -8.03
C ARG A 65 12.64 -9.89 -8.89
N ALA A 66 13.03 -11.02 -8.29
CA ALA A 66 13.24 -12.28 -9.00
C ALA A 66 11.94 -12.87 -9.55
N GLN A 67 10.81 -12.71 -8.84
CA GLN A 67 9.50 -13.22 -9.26
C GLN A 67 8.78 -12.29 -10.25
N ALA A 68 9.11 -10.99 -10.26
CA ALA A 68 8.39 -9.98 -11.03
C ALA A 68 8.21 -10.31 -12.54
N PRO A 69 9.22 -10.85 -13.25
CA PRO A 69 9.07 -11.18 -14.68
C PRO A 69 7.98 -12.22 -14.97
N ASP A 70 7.71 -13.15 -14.04
CA ASP A 70 6.65 -14.16 -14.18
C ASP A 70 5.25 -13.53 -14.28
N TYR A 71 5.11 -12.31 -13.73
CA TYR A 71 3.88 -11.51 -13.74
C TYR A 71 3.94 -10.36 -14.76
N LYS A 72 4.98 -10.29 -15.60
CA LYS A 72 5.21 -9.17 -16.54
C LYS A 72 5.40 -7.81 -15.85
N VAL A 73 5.89 -7.81 -14.61
CA VAL A 73 6.32 -6.61 -13.87
C VAL A 73 7.83 -6.47 -13.99
N SER A 74 8.35 -5.26 -14.22
CA SER A 74 9.81 -5.06 -14.21
C SER A 74 10.38 -5.26 -12.80
N PRO A 75 11.59 -5.82 -12.65
CA PRO A 75 12.24 -5.92 -11.35
C PRO A 75 12.31 -4.58 -10.59
N GLU A 76 12.52 -3.48 -11.30
CA GLU A 76 12.61 -2.13 -10.74
C GLU A 76 11.26 -1.66 -10.19
N ALA A 77 10.17 -1.91 -10.92
CA ALA A 77 8.82 -1.60 -10.45
C ALA A 77 8.44 -2.43 -9.22
N ALA A 78 8.83 -3.71 -9.20
CA ALA A 78 8.63 -4.58 -8.05
C ALA A 78 9.44 -4.11 -6.83
N GLU A 79 10.71 -3.75 -7.01
CA GLU A 79 11.53 -3.20 -5.92
C GLU A 79 10.89 -1.94 -5.32
N GLN A 80 10.53 -0.97 -6.16
CA GLN A 80 9.94 0.28 -5.69
C GLN A 80 8.64 0.01 -4.93
N PHE A 81 7.77 -0.84 -5.50
CA PHE A 81 6.50 -1.19 -4.89
C PHE A 81 6.66 -1.91 -3.55
N PHE A 82 7.49 -2.95 -3.47
CA PHE A 82 7.68 -3.71 -2.22
C PHE A 82 8.50 -2.97 -1.17
N SER A 83 9.39 -2.06 -1.57
CA SER A 83 10.05 -1.14 -0.64
C SER A 83 9.03 -0.23 0.04
N ALA A 84 8.07 0.34 -0.70
CA ALA A 84 6.98 1.12 -0.13
C ALA A 84 6.11 0.29 0.85
N GLN A 85 5.84 -0.98 0.51
CA GLN A 85 5.10 -1.87 1.40
C GLN A 85 5.85 -2.19 2.70
N ILE A 86 7.17 -2.33 2.65
CA ILE A 86 8.02 -2.57 3.83
C ILE A 86 7.99 -1.34 4.73
N GLU A 87 8.22 -0.16 4.17
CA GLU A 87 8.23 1.10 4.94
C GLU A 87 6.87 1.41 5.58
N ALA A 88 5.77 1.21 4.86
CA ALA A 88 4.43 1.36 5.42
C ALA A 88 4.16 0.37 6.56
N ASN A 89 4.64 -0.87 6.44
CA ASN A 89 4.49 -1.88 7.49
C ASN A 89 5.35 -1.54 8.73
N LYS A 90 6.58 -1.03 8.54
CA LYS A 90 7.44 -0.54 9.64
C LYS A 90 6.78 0.63 10.38
N LEU A 91 6.15 1.56 9.67
CA LEU A 91 5.43 2.69 10.27
C LEU A 91 4.35 2.23 11.27
N VAL A 92 3.54 1.24 10.89
CA VAL A 92 2.53 0.66 11.78
C VAL A 92 3.21 0.02 13.01
N GLN A 93 4.25 -0.78 12.79
CA GLN A 93 4.97 -1.44 13.90
C GLN A 93 5.57 -0.44 14.89
N TYR A 94 6.24 0.62 14.42
CA TYR A 94 6.80 1.66 15.28
C TYR A 94 5.74 2.35 16.11
N THR A 95 4.61 2.71 15.49
CA THR A 95 3.50 3.38 16.18
C THR A 95 2.92 2.49 17.27
N ARG A 96 2.64 1.22 16.96
CA ARG A 96 2.10 0.27 17.94
C ARG A 96 3.05 0.02 19.10
N LEU A 97 4.33 -0.19 18.84
CA LEU A 97 5.33 -0.37 19.89
C LEU A 97 5.42 0.87 20.78
N SER A 98 5.40 2.07 20.21
CA SER A 98 5.37 3.33 20.98
C SER A 98 4.13 3.43 21.87
N ASP A 99 2.94 3.12 21.32
CA ASP A 99 1.68 3.13 22.09
C ASP A 99 1.71 2.15 23.26
N TRP A 100 2.28 0.96 23.06
CA TRP A 100 2.36 -0.07 24.10
C TRP A 100 3.38 0.28 25.18
N GLN A 101 4.50 0.91 24.80
CA GLN A 101 5.46 1.45 25.77
C GLN A 101 4.80 2.54 26.62
N PHE A 102 4.07 3.47 25.99
CA PHE A 102 3.33 4.51 26.71
C PHE A 102 2.28 3.94 27.68
N LYS A 103 1.56 2.89 27.26
CA LYS A 103 0.55 2.20 28.10
C LYS A 103 1.17 1.25 29.14
N GLY A 104 2.46 0.96 29.04
CA GLY A 104 3.15 -0.04 29.88
C GLY A 104 2.79 -1.50 29.57
N LYS A 105 2.03 -1.78 28.50
CA LYS A 105 1.67 -3.13 28.07
C LYS A 105 1.23 -3.20 26.61
N ALA A 106 1.51 -4.35 25.98
CA ALA A 106 0.91 -4.75 24.72
C ALA A 106 -0.45 -5.46 24.93
N PRO A 107 -1.32 -5.55 23.90
CA PRO A 107 -2.55 -6.32 23.93
C PRO A 107 -2.32 -7.81 24.22
N ASP A 108 -3.34 -8.50 24.75
CA ASP A 108 -3.30 -9.95 25.02
C ASP A 108 -3.63 -10.82 23.80
N THR A 109 -3.66 -10.23 22.60
CA THR A 109 -3.93 -10.93 21.33
C THR A 109 -2.96 -12.10 21.15
N PRO A 110 -3.41 -13.30 20.73
CA PRO A 110 -2.53 -14.44 20.51
C PRO A 110 -1.39 -14.11 19.55
N ARG A 111 -0.16 -14.48 19.91
CA ARG A 111 1.01 -14.28 19.05
C ARG A 111 1.05 -15.40 18.00
N PRO A 112 0.90 -15.10 16.71
CA PRO A 112 1.03 -16.10 15.68
C PRO A 112 2.50 -16.48 15.50
N ASP A 113 2.75 -17.73 15.11
CA ASP A 113 4.08 -18.19 14.72
C ASP A 113 4.56 -17.40 13.48
N LEU A 114 5.59 -16.58 13.68
CA LEU A 114 6.18 -15.79 12.61
C LEU A 114 6.70 -16.67 11.46
N THR A 115 7.31 -17.81 11.79
CA THR A 115 8.00 -18.64 10.79
C THR A 115 7.01 -19.56 10.08
N GLY A 116 6.16 -20.27 10.82
CA GLY A 116 5.24 -21.25 10.25
C GLY A 116 3.91 -20.69 9.76
N LYS A 117 3.50 -19.47 10.14
CA LYS A 117 2.22 -18.87 9.69
C LYS A 117 2.40 -17.55 8.95
N ILE A 118 3.09 -16.58 9.54
CA ILE A 118 3.18 -15.23 8.97
C ILE A 118 4.01 -15.19 7.69
N ARG A 119 5.18 -15.84 7.66
CA ARG A 119 6.02 -15.87 6.46
C ARG A 119 5.30 -16.51 5.26
N PRO A 120 4.67 -17.70 5.36
CA PRO A 120 3.87 -18.24 4.26
C PRO A 120 2.75 -17.32 3.78
N GLN A 121 2.05 -16.64 4.70
CA GLN A 121 1.00 -15.68 4.34
C GLN A 121 1.57 -14.49 3.55
N LEU A 122 2.70 -13.92 4.01
CA LEU A 122 3.39 -12.84 3.31
C LEU A 122 3.89 -13.27 1.92
N ASP A 123 4.38 -14.50 1.78
CA ASP A 123 4.84 -15.04 0.50
C ASP A 123 3.67 -15.21 -0.49
N GLN A 124 2.51 -15.66 -0.03
CA GLN A 124 1.29 -15.73 -0.84
C GLN A 124 0.80 -14.34 -1.25
N LEU A 125 0.81 -13.38 -0.32
CA LEU A 125 0.44 -11.99 -0.58
C LEU A 125 1.38 -11.35 -1.60
N GLN A 126 2.69 -11.59 -1.51
CA GLN A 126 3.65 -11.06 -2.48
C GLN A 126 3.31 -11.47 -3.92
N LYS A 127 3.02 -12.75 -4.14
CA LYS A 127 2.62 -13.26 -5.46
C LYS A 127 1.32 -12.63 -5.96
N ARG A 128 0.31 -12.55 -5.09
CA ARG A 128 -0.98 -11.93 -5.41
C ARG A 128 -0.81 -10.45 -5.77
N MET A 129 -0.02 -9.72 -5.00
CA MET A 129 0.24 -8.29 -5.21
C MET A 129 1.07 -8.05 -6.47
N LEU A 130 2.00 -8.94 -6.85
CA LEU A 130 2.68 -8.86 -8.15
C LEU A 130 1.71 -9.00 -9.32
N GLN A 131 0.80 -9.98 -9.27
CA GLN A 131 -0.24 -10.13 -10.29
C GLN A 131 -1.13 -8.87 -10.37
N GLN A 132 -1.62 -8.39 -9.24
CA GLN A 132 -2.51 -7.22 -9.19
C GLN A 132 -1.79 -5.92 -9.60
N LEU A 133 -0.49 -5.80 -9.32
CA LEU A 133 0.33 -4.70 -9.81
C LEU A 133 0.47 -4.77 -11.34
N ALA A 134 0.58 -5.96 -11.93
CA ALA A 134 0.57 -6.13 -13.38
C ALA A 134 -0.79 -5.74 -13.97
N ASP A 135 -1.89 -6.17 -13.35
CA ASP A 135 -3.25 -5.88 -13.81
C ASP A 135 -3.58 -4.38 -13.74
N PHE A 136 -3.09 -3.67 -12.70
CA PHE A 136 -3.21 -2.21 -12.59
C PHE A 136 -2.16 -1.45 -13.43
N GLY A 137 -1.12 -2.14 -13.89
CA GLY A 137 0.02 -1.58 -14.61
C GLY A 137 -0.32 -0.55 -15.71
N PRO A 138 -1.26 -0.86 -16.63
CA PRO A 138 -1.66 0.07 -17.70
C PRO A 138 -2.19 1.42 -17.22
N GLU A 139 -2.73 1.49 -16.00
CA GLU A 139 -3.37 2.69 -15.45
C GLU A 139 -2.41 3.58 -14.65
N ARG A 140 -1.19 3.09 -14.37
CA ARG A 140 -0.21 3.81 -13.53
C ARG A 140 0.26 5.13 -14.14
N SER A 141 0.23 5.26 -15.47
CA SER A 141 0.58 6.49 -16.20
C SER A 141 -0.64 7.38 -16.51
N ASN A 142 -1.84 6.95 -16.13
CA ASN A 142 -3.07 7.71 -16.35
C ASN A 142 -3.05 9.01 -15.51
N PRO A 143 -3.34 10.19 -16.08
CA PRO A 143 -3.41 11.44 -15.32
C PRO A 143 -4.40 11.43 -14.14
N GLN A 144 -5.40 10.54 -14.17
CA GLN A 144 -6.36 10.36 -13.07
C GLN A 144 -5.88 9.42 -11.96
N CYS A 145 -4.79 8.67 -12.17
CA CYS A 145 -4.26 7.71 -11.20
C CYS A 145 -4.06 8.32 -9.79
N PRO A 146 -3.40 9.49 -9.64
CA PRO A 146 -3.24 10.09 -8.31
C PRO A 146 -4.57 10.42 -7.63
N HIS A 147 -5.57 10.83 -8.40
CA HIS A 147 -6.90 11.15 -7.88
C HIS A 147 -7.65 9.89 -7.42
N TRP A 148 -7.62 8.81 -8.20
CA TRP A 148 -8.24 7.54 -7.84
C TRP A 148 -7.65 6.95 -6.56
N ILE A 149 -6.32 6.96 -6.43
CA ILE A 149 -5.64 6.49 -5.22
C ILE A 149 -6.03 7.37 -4.02
N ALA A 150 -5.99 8.69 -4.18
CA ALA A 150 -6.34 9.61 -3.09
C ALA A 150 -7.77 9.38 -2.60
N LEU A 151 -8.75 9.27 -3.50
CA LEU A 151 -10.13 8.97 -3.13
C LEU A 151 -10.25 7.63 -2.39
N ALA A 152 -9.62 6.57 -2.91
CA ALA A 152 -9.72 5.24 -2.34
C ALA A 152 -9.04 5.13 -0.95
N VAL A 153 -7.91 5.80 -0.74
CA VAL A 153 -7.22 5.83 0.56
C VAL A 153 -8.04 6.57 1.63
N HIS A 154 -8.91 7.51 1.24
CA HIS A 154 -9.72 8.31 2.15
C HIS A 154 -11.14 7.75 2.42
N GLN A 155 -11.56 6.63 1.78
CA GLN A 155 -12.91 6.07 1.94
C GLN A 155 -12.92 4.56 2.26
N PRO A 156 -13.73 4.08 3.24
CA PRO A 156 -14.34 4.81 4.36
C PRO A 156 -13.31 5.17 5.45
N LEU A 157 -13.70 5.97 6.45
CA LEU A 157 -12.86 6.41 7.57
C LEU A 157 -12.18 5.22 8.28
N ASN A 158 -10.92 4.98 7.95
CA ASN A 158 -10.06 3.98 8.58
C ASN A 158 -9.46 4.52 9.88
N ASP A 159 -8.94 3.64 10.75
CA ASP A 159 -7.99 4.02 11.81
C ASP A 159 -6.96 5.01 11.21
N PRO A 160 -6.75 6.20 11.79
CA PRO A 160 -5.81 7.19 11.25
C PRO A 160 -4.43 6.61 10.94
N LEU A 161 -3.95 5.65 11.73
CA LEU A 161 -2.69 4.97 11.44
C LEU A 161 -2.76 4.14 10.16
N VAL A 162 -3.86 3.44 9.92
CA VAL A 162 -4.07 2.65 8.70
C VAL A 162 -4.15 3.56 7.49
N GLN A 163 -4.82 4.72 7.58
CA GLN A 163 -4.87 5.68 6.49
C GLN A 163 -3.48 6.23 6.13
N ILE A 164 -2.66 6.59 7.13
CA ILE A 164 -1.29 7.06 6.90
C ILE A 164 -0.44 5.93 6.30
N ALA A 165 -0.57 4.70 6.79
CA ALA A 165 0.16 3.55 6.27
C ALA A 165 -0.25 3.23 4.82
N MET A 166 -1.55 3.29 4.48
CA MET A 166 -2.04 3.15 3.11
C MET A 166 -1.46 4.25 2.21
N THR A 167 -1.47 5.51 2.68
CA THR A 167 -0.86 6.63 1.96
C THR A 167 0.61 6.34 1.66
N ARG A 168 1.38 5.87 2.65
CA ARG A 168 2.80 5.50 2.46
C ARG A 168 2.96 4.33 1.49
N ALA A 169 2.09 3.32 1.57
CA ALA A 169 2.16 2.11 0.75
C ALA A 169 1.85 2.36 -0.73
N THR A 170 1.07 3.39 -1.06
CA THR A 170 0.62 3.67 -2.43
C THR A 170 1.32 4.86 -3.08
N ALA A 171 2.24 5.53 -2.39
CA ALA A 171 2.84 6.81 -2.83
C ALA A 171 3.55 6.71 -4.19
N GLU A 172 4.16 5.57 -4.49
CA GLU A 172 4.91 5.30 -5.72
C GLU A 172 4.12 4.50 -6.77
N LEU A 173 2.81 4.29 -6.55
CA LEU A 173 2.00 3.45 -7.42
C LEU A 173 1.70 4.13 -8.78
N CYS A 174 1.46 5.44 -8.79
CA CYS A 174 1.32 6.21 -10.03
C CYS A 174 2.68 6.73 -10.51
N VAL A 175 2.91 6.71 -11.83
CA VAL A 175 4.13 7.18 -12.50
C VAL A 175 3.85 8.30 -13.51
N TYR A 176 2.67 8.90 -13.42
CA TYR A 176 2.30 10.07 -14.23
C TYR A 176 3.18 11.27 -13.85
N THR A 177 3.83 11.84 -14.85
CA THR A 177 4.53 13.12 -14.76
C THR A 177 3.75 14.13 -15.62
N PRO A 178 3.27 15.25 -15.04
CA PRO A 178 2.49 16.25 -15.75
C PRO A 178 3.27 17.04 -16.80
#